data_AF-A0AAW1CEF1-F1
#
_entry.id   AF-A0AAW1CEF1-F1
#
_cell.length_a   1.000
_cell.length_b   1.000
_cell.length_c   1.000
_cell.angle_alpha   90.00
_cell.angle_beta   90.00
_cell.angle_gamma   90.00
#
_symmetry.space_group_name_H-M   'P 1'
#
loop_
_entity.id
_entity.type
_entity.pdbx_description
1 polymer ?
#
loop_
_entity_poly.entity_id
_entity_poly.type
_entity_poly.pdbx_seq_one_letter_code
_entity_poly.pdbx_strand_id
1 'polypeptide(L)'
;MDANIIISLGRSVLVVLANVFMALHLILAFLIVVNPVCQEVENLFDIPHEFCVSRCVIRTFMVLLMVLIGECVPHFDKLLALVGGSTVSLLTFVLPNLFYMKLCDQESPGSGWKKRPISLHMRVFMWELILIGLFGGIAATYSAFIAIVNSFSFSKACLL
;
A
#
# COMPACT_ATOMS: atom_id res chain seq x y z
N MET A 1 21.44 -1.63 -13.81
CA MET A 1 21.22 -2.61 -12.74
C MET A 1 19.73 -2.82 -12.69
N ASP A 2 19.26 -4.02 -13.03
CA ASP A 2 17.85 -4.33 -12.96
C ASP A 2 17.39 -4.34 -11.50
N ALA A 3 16.18 -3.84 -11.23
CA ALA A 3 15.63 -3.80 -9.87
C ALA A 3 15.51 -5.22 -9.26
N ASN A 4 15.40 -6.23 -10.11
CA ASN A 4 15.42 -7.63 -9.70
C ASN A 4 16.85 -8.18 -9.71
N ILE A 5 17.46 -8.20 -8.52
CA ILE A 5 18.86 -8.61 -8.28
C ILE A 5 19.12 -10.06 -8.72
N ILE A 6 18.09 -10.92 -8.72
CA ILE A 6 18.21 -12.33 -9.10
C ILE A 6 18.55 -12.49 -10.58
N ILE A 7 18.10 -11.57 -11.43
CA ILE A 7 18.39 -11.58 -12.88
C ILE A 7 19.86 -11.23 -13.13
N SER A 8 20.48 -10.47 -12.22
CA SER A 8 21.89 -10.07 -12.29
C SER A 8 22.86 -11.15 -11.80
N LEU A 9 22.37 -12.25 -11.22
CA LEU A 9 23.18 -13.35 -10.69
C LEU A 9 23.33 -14.48 -11.73
N GLY A 10 24.52 -15.07 -11.81
CA GLY A 10 24.77 -16.24 -12.65
C GLY A 10 23.91 -17.43 -12.24
N ARG A 11 23.43 -18.21 -13.22
CA ARG A 11 22.58 -19.39 -12.98
C ARG A 11 23.33 -20.41 -12.11
N SER A 12 22.88 -20.56 -10.88
CA SER A 12 23.41 -21.51 -9.89
C SER A 12 22.27 -22.21 -9.15
N VAL A 13 22.53 -23.37 -8.54
CA VAL A 13 21.54 -24.13 -7.77
C VAL A 13 20.98 -23.29 -6.61
N LEU A 14 21.82 -22.45 -5.99
CA LEU A 14 21.42 -21.54 -4.92
C LEU A 14 20.41 -20.48 -5.39
N VAL A 15 20.61 -19.92 -6.60
CA VAL A 15 19.68 -18.95 -7.19
C VAL A 15 18.34 -19.60 -7.51
N VAL A 16 18.34 -20.84 -7.99
CA VAL A 16 17.09 -21.59 -8.22
C VAL A 16 16.35 -21.85 -6.91
N LEU A 17 17.07 -22.29 -5.86
CA LEU A 17 16.47 -22.54 -4.54
C LEU A 17 15.89 -21.25 -3.94
N ALA A 18 16.63 -20.14 -4.02
CA ALA A 18 16.17 -18.83 -3.59
C ALA A 18 14.90 -18.40 -4.34
N ASN A 19 14.83 -18.60 -5.66
CA ASN A 19 13.64 -18.31 -6.46
C ASN A 19 12.42 -19.13 -6.02
N VAL A 20 12.60 -20.43 -5.76
CA VAL A 20 11.51 -21.29 -5.27
C VAL A 20 11.03 -20.81 -3.89
N PHE A 21 11.96 -20.47 -3.00
CA PHE A 21 11.61 -20.00 -1.66
C PHE A 21 10.90 -18.63 -1.69
N MET A 22 11.37 -17.70 -2.53
CA MET A 22 10.67 -16.43 -2.74
C MET A 22 9.29 -16.61 -3.36
N ALA A 23 9.14 -17.48 -4.37
CA ALA A 23 7.84 -17.77 -4.96
C ALA A 23 6.86 -18.33 -3.92
N LEU A 24 7.31 -19.28 -3.09
CA LEU A 24 6.51 -19.85 -2.01
C LEU A 24 6.14 -18.79 -0.97
N HIS A 25 7.09 -17.96 -0.54
CA HIS A 25 6.85 -16.86 0.39
C HIS A 25 5.80 -15.88 -0.17
N LEU A 26 5.93 -15.47 -1.43
CA LEU A 26 5.02 -14.51 -2.06
C LEU A 26 3.60 -15.07 -2.21
N ILE A 27 3.45 -16.35 -2.57
CA ILE A 27 2.13 -17.01 -2.68
C ILE A 27 1.44 -17.04 -1.30
N LEU A 28 2.17 -17.47 -0.26
CA LEU A 28 1.61 -17.53 1.09
C LEU A 28 1.29 -16.13 1.64
N ALA A 29 2.18 -15.16 1.43
CA ALA A 29 1.96 -13.77 1.83
C ALA A 29 0.75 -13.16 1.13
N PHE A 30 0.58 -13.41 -0.17
CA PHE A 30 -0.57 -12.95 -0.94
C PHE A 30 -1.89 -13.46 -0.34
N LEU A 31 -1.97 -14.75 -0.01
CA LEU A 31 -3.18 -15.34 0.60
C LEU A 31 -3.53 -14.69 1.94
N ILE A 32 -2.52 -14.41 2.76
CA ILE A 32 -2.70 -13.78 4.07
C ILE A 32 -3.17 -12.32 3.92
N VAL A 33 -2.58 -11.57 2.98
CA VAL A 33 -2.86 -10.13 2.80
C VAL A 33 -4.19 -9.89 2.10
N VAL A 34 -4.57 -10.72 1.11
CA VAL A 34 -5.83 -10.54 0.37
C VAL A 34 -7.06 -10.82 1.22
N ASN A 35 -6.98 -11.74 2.18
CA ASN A 35 -8.16 -12.11 2.96
C ASN A 35 -8.79 -10.94 3.74
N PRO A 36 -8.07 -10.14 4.55
CA PRO A 36 -8.64 -8.96 5.20
C PRO A 36 -9.10 -7.90 4.18
N VAL A 37 -8.38 -7.71 3.07
CA VAL A 37 -8.79 -6.76 2.01
C VAL A 37 -10.16 -7.15 1.43
N CYS A 38 -10.39 -8.43 1.17
CA CYS A 38 -11.68 -8.93 0.74
C CYS A 38 -12.76 -8.73 1.81
N GLN A 39 -12.44 -8.94 3.09
CA GLN A 39 -13.39 -8.73 4.19
C GLN A 39 -13.80 -7.25 4.35
N GLU A 40 -12.85 -6.32 4.21
CA GLU A 40 -13.15 -4.88 4.25
C GLU A 40 -14.07 -4.48 3.09
N VAL A 41 -13.86 -5.05 1.91
CA VAL A 41 -14.72 -4.77 0.75
C VAL A 41 -16.09 -5.43 0.91
N GLU A 42 -16.14 -6.68 1.39
CA GLU A 42 -17.39 -7.36 1.73
C GLU A 42 -18.21 -6.54 2.73
N ASN A 43 -17.56 -5.93 3.73
CA ASN A 43 -18.18 -5.03 4.69
C ASN A 43 -18.67 -3.70 4.06
N LEU A 44 -17.92 -3.13 3.11
CA LEU A 44 -18.33 -1.93 2.38
C LEU A 44 -19.59 -2.16 1.52
N PHE A 45 -19.77 -3.38 1.01
CA PHE A 45 -20.94 -3.81 0.25
C PHE A 45 -22.04 -4.46 1.11
N ASP A 46 -21.92 -4.41 2.44
CA ASP A 46 -22.88 -4.97 3.41
C ASP A 46 -23.24 -6.44 3.12
N ILE A 47 -22.20 -7.23 2.79
CA ILE A 47 -22.37 -8.64 2.47
C ILE A 47 -22.38 -9.45 3.75
N PRO A 48 -23.39 -10.31 3.98
CA PRO A 48 -23.43 -11.16 5.15
C PRO A 48 -22.17 -12.04 5.20
N HIS A 49 -21.59 -12.17 6.39
CA HIS A 49 -20.37 -12.96 6.63
C HIS A 49 -20.57 -14.48 6.47
N GLU A 50 -21.78 -14.90 6.12
CA GLU A 50 -22.16 -16.26 5.79
C GLU A 50 -21.65 -16.68 4.40
N PHE A 51 -21.53 -18.00 4.17
CA PHE A 51 -21.14 -18.51 2.86
C PHE A 51 -22.24 -18.24 1.81
N CYS A 52 -22.03 -17.19 1.02
CA CYS A 52 -22.91 -16.78 -0.06
C CYS A 52 -22.18 -16.78 -1.41
N VAL A 53 -22.87 -17.10 -2.50
CA VAL A 53 -22.32 -17.03 -3.87
C VAL A 53 -21.80 -15.62 -4.19
N SER A 54 -22.46 -14.59 -3.67
CA SER A 54 -22.03 -13.18 -3.78
C SER A 54 -20.60 -12.96 -3.27
N ARG A 55 -20.22 -13.62 -2.17
CA ARG A 55 -18.86 -13.56 -1.60
C ARG A 55 -17.82 -14.15 -2.53
N CYS A 56 -18.13 -15.30 -3.14
CA CYS A 56 -17.24 -15.92 -4.13
C CYS A 56 -17.06 -15.03 -5.37
N VAL A 57 -18.13 -14.38 -5.84
CA VAL A 57 -18.07 -13.47 -6.99
C VAL A 57 -17.16 -12.27 -6.69
N ILE A 58 -17.31 -11.62 -5.53
CA ILE A 58 -16.50 -10.44 -5.19
C ILE A 58 -15.03 -10.79 -4.94
N ARG A 59 -14.74 -11.91 -4.27
CA ARG A 59 -13.36 -12.36 -4.10
C ARG A 59 -12.69 -12.67 -5.44
N THR A 60 -13.40 -13.35 -6.33
CA THR A 60 -12.89 -13.67 -7.67
C THR A 60 -12.69 -12.39 -8.49
N PHE A 61 -13.63 -11.46 -8.45
CA PHE A 61 -13.52 -10.16 -9.11
C PHE A 61 -12.34 -9.34 -8.59
N MET A 62 -12.11 -9.32 -7.27
CA MET A 62 -10.96 -8.65 -6.66
C MET A 62 -9.63 -9.19 -7.15
N VAL A 63 -9.47 -10.53 -7.13
CA VAL A 63 -8.25 -11.16 -7.65
C VAL A 63 -8.09 -10.89 -9.14
N LEU A 64 -9.17 -10.92 -9.92
CA LEU A 64 -9.14 -10.59 -11.34
C LEU A 64 -8.68 -9.15 -11.58
N LEU A 65 -9.19 -8.18 -10.81
CA LEU A 65 -8.73 -6.79 -10.89
C LEU A 65 -7.23 -6.65 -10.54
N MET A 66 -6.76 -7.37 -9.51
CA MET A 66 -5.33 -7.37 -9.15
C MET A 66 -4.47 -7.94 -10.29
N VAL A 67 -4.92 -9.00 -10.95
CA VAL A 67 -4.24 -9.59 -12.13
C VAL A 67 -4.22 -8.60 -13.29
N LEU A 68 -5.35 -7.94 -13.59
CA LEU A 68 -5.43 -6.93 -14.65
C LEU A 68 -4.48 -5.75 -14.41
N ILE A 69 -4.39 -5.26 -13.16
CA ILE A 69 -3.44 -4.21 -12.80
C ILE A 69 -2.00 -4.70 -12.99
N GLY A 70 -1.70 -5.94 -12.58
CA GLY A 70 -0.38 -6.55 -12.75
C GLY A 70 0.02 -6.75 -14.22
N GLU A 71 -0.94 -7.07 -15.08
CA GLU A 71 -0.73 -7.22 -16.53
C GLU A 71 -0.57 -5.86 -17.22
N CYS A 72 -1.33 -4.85 -16.76
CA CYS A 72 -1.24 -3.51 -17.32
C CYS A 72 0.11 -2.86 -17.00
N VAL A 73 0.65 -3.01 -15.79
CA VAL A 73 1.87 -2.29 -15.39
C VAL A 73 3.13 -3.11 -15.72
N PRO A 74 3.92 -2.74 -16.75
CA PRO A 74 5.08 -3.54 -17.19
C PRO A 74 6.24 -3.57 -16.18
N HIS A 75 6.22 -2.69 -15.18
CA HIS A 75 7.30 -2.46 -14.22
C HIS A 75 6.77 -2.43 -12.78
N PHE A 76 6.87 -3.56 -12.09
CA PHE A 76 6.40 -3.74 -10.71
C PHE A 76 7.08 -2.80 -9.70
N ASP A 77 8.34 -2.47 -9.91
CA ASP A 77 9.11 -1.52 -9.11
C ASP A 77 8.48 -0.13 -9.09
N LYS A 78 7.96 0.34 -10.23
CA LYS A 78 7.28 1.65 -10.30
C LYS A 78 5.93 1.63 -9.59
N LEU A 79 5.19 0.53 -9.67
CA LEU A 79 3.94 0.35 -8.94
C LEU A 79 4.19 0.38 -7.43
N LEU A 80 5.19 -0.37 -6.95
CA LEU A 80 5.61 -0.36 -5.56
C LEU A 80 6.05 1.03 -5.10
N ALA A 81 6.80 1.76 -5.93
CA ALA A 81 7.22 3.14 -5.63
C ALA A 81 6.02 4.09 -5.53
N LEU A 82 5.00 3.93 -6.37
CA LEU A 82 3.77 4.72 -6.33
C LEU A 82 2.99 4.46 -5.04
N VAL A 83 2.72 3.19 -4.72
CA VAL A 83 1.97 2.77 -3.53
C VAL A 83 2.73 3.09 -2.25
N GLY A 84 4.05 2.90 -2.24
CA GLY A 84 4.92 3.27 -1.12
C GLY A 84 4.96 4.79 -0.92
N GLY A 85 5.17 5.55 -1.99
CA GLY A 85 5.22 7.01 -1.94
C GLY A 85 3.92 7.63 -1.45
N SER A 86 2.75 7.08 -1.81
CA SER A 86 1.45 7.59 -1.37
C SER A 86 1.02 7.03 -0.02
N THR A 87 0.78 5.72 0.06
CA THR A 87 0.13 5.09 1.21
C THR A 87 1.07 5.06 2.41
N VAL A 88 2.33 4.68 2.22
CA VAL A 88 3.27 4.57 3.35
C VAL A 88 3.60 5.95 3.91
N SER A 89 3.80 6.97 3.08
CA SER A 89 4.02 8.34 3.56
C SER A 89 2.85 8.86 4.41
N LEU A 90 1.61 8.63 3.96
CA LEU A 90 0.41 9.00 4.70
C LEU A 90 0.30 8.25 6.02
N LEU A 91 0.47 6.92 6.00
CA LEU A 91 0.32 6.08 7.19
C LEU A 91 1.45 6.26 8.22
N THR A 92 2.64 6.71 7.81
CA THR A 92 3.79 6.83 8.70
C THR A 92 3.99 8.25 9.23
N PHE A 93 3.83 9.27 8.38
CA PHE A 93 4.12 10.66 8.74
C PHE A 93 2.86 11.49 9.00
N VAL A 94 1.76 11.21 8.30
CA VAL A 94 0.56 12.06 8.37
C VAL A 94 -0.41 11.55 9.43
N LEU A 95 -0.98 10.36 9.23
CA LEU A 95 -2.08 9.83 10.04
C LEU A 95 -1.74 9.69 11.53
N PRO A 96 -0.59 9.10 11.94
CA PRO A 96 -0.29 8.93 13.37
C PRO A 96 -0.19 10.26 14.11
N ASN A 97 0.49 11.24 13.49
CA ASN A 97 0.67 12.58 14.08
C ASN A 97 -0.66 13.35 14.14
N LEU A 98 -1.47 13.28 13.08
CA LEU A 98 -2.79 13.92 13.05
C LEU A 98 -3.73 13.32 14.09
N PHE A 99 -3.82 12.00 14.16
CA PHE A 99 -4.67 11.30 15.14
C PHE A 99 -4.20 11.54 16.56
N TYR A 100 -2.89 11.54 16.83
CA TYR A 100 -2.35 11.85 18.15
C TYR A 100 -2.74 13.26 18.63
N MET A 101 -2.58 14.27 17.76
CA MET A 101 -2.97 15.64 18.09
C MET A 101 -4.48 15.77 18.31
N LYS A 102 -5.30 15.13 17.45
CA LYS A 102 -6.75 15.11 17.59
C LYS A 102 -7.19 14.46 18.90
N LEU A 103 -6.60 13.33 19.27
CA LEU A 103 -6.89 12.61 20.52
C LEU A 103 -6.53 13.43 21.76
N CYS A 104 -5.44 14.20 21.72
CA CYS A 104 -5.03 15.03 22.86
C CYS A 104 -5.84 16.33 22.98
N ASP A 105 -6.29 16.89 21.85
CA ASP A 105 -7.17 18.06 21.80
C ASP A 105 -8.65 17.71 22.07
N GLN A 106 -9.03 16.43 22.00
CA GLN A 106 -10.39 15.97 22.29
C GLN A 106 -10.74 16.18 23.76
N GLU A 107 -11.83 16.91 23.99
CA GLU A 107 -12.46 17.08 25.29
C GLU A 107 -13.90 16.59 25.16
N SER A 108 -14.24 15.55 25.92
CA SER A 108 -15.56 14.91 25.83
C SER A 108 -16.34 15.21 27.11
N PRO A 109 -17.33 16.11 27.08
CA PRO A 109 -18.16 16.45 28.23
C PRO A 109 -19.08 15.28 28.56
N GLY A 110 -18.57 14.30 29.32
CA GLY A 110 -19.32 13.13 29.77
C GLY A 110 -18.53 11.85 29.98
N SER A 111 -17.31 11.73 29.45
CA SER A 111 -16.53 10.46 29.50
C SER A 111 -15.31 10.48 30.43
N GLY A 112 -15.13 11.52 31.26
CA GLY A 112 -14.00 11.64 32.19
C GLY A 112 -12.63 11.88 31.51
N TRP A 113 -12.59 11.95 30.17
CA TRP A 113 -11.40 12.25 29.39
C TRP A 113 -11.02 13.72 29.56
N LYS A 114 -9.96 13.97 30.32
CA LYS A 114 -9.36 15.30 30.50
C LYS A 114 -8.38 15.60 29.36
N LYS A 115 -8.43 16.82 28.84
CA LYS A 115 -7.51 17.33 27.81
C LYS A 115 -6.05 17.15 28.27
N ARG A 116 -5.23 16.52 27.44
CA ARG A 116 -3.79 16.35 27.71
C ARG A 116 -3.03 17.52 27.08
N PRO A 117 -2.44 18.43 27.86
CA PRO A 117 -1.71 19.55 27.29
C PRO A 117 -0.42 19.04 26.64
N ILE A 118 -0.35 19.13 25.32
CA ILE A 118 0.89 18.89 24.57
C ILE A 118 1.74 20.16 24.63
N SER A 119 3.05 20.03 24.88
CA SER A 119 3.97 21.16 24.81
C SER A 119 4.04 21.73 23.39
N LEU A 120 4.15 23.05 23.26
CA LEU A 120 4.14 23.70 21.94
C LEU A 120 5.24 23.17 21.01
N HIS A 121 6.43 22.89 21.53
CA HIS A 121 7.53 22.31 20.76
C HIS A 121 7.19 20.97 20.14
N MET A 122 6.54 20.08 20.90
CA MET A 122 6.13 18.76 20.41
C MET A 122 5.05 18.89 19.32
N ARG A 123 4.12 19.84 19.48
CA ARG A 123 3.07 20.12 18.49
C ARG A 123 3.63 20.68 17.18
N VAL A 124 4.64 21.56 17.26
CA VAL A 124 5.34 22.09 16.08
C VAL A 124 6.07 20.97 15.35
N PHE A 125 6.80 20.11 16.07
CA PHE A 125 7.50 18.96 15.48
C PHE A 125 6.55 18.01 14.75
N MET A 126 5.37 17.72 15.31
CA MET A 126 4.34 16.91 14.66
C MET A 126 3.82 17.53 13.36
N TRP A 127 3.59 18.85 13.34
CA TRP A 127 3.21 19.55 12.12
C TRP A 127 4.31 19.55 11.07
N GLU A 128 5.57 19.70 11.49
CA GLU A 128 6.72 19.61 10.60
C GLU A 128 6.83 18.23 9.95
N LEU A 129 6.68 17.15 10.74
CA LEU A 129 6.64 15.78 10.21
C LEU A 129 5.50 15.57 9.21
N ILE A 130 4.33 16.12 9.49
CA ILE A 130 3.18 16.06 8.55
C ILE A 130 3.52 16.79 7.24
N LEU A 131 4.11 17.99 7.31
CA LEU A 131 4.49 18.74 6.12
C LEU A 131 5.55 17.99 5.30
N ILE A 132 6.62 17.52 5.94
CA ILE A 132 7.67 16.73 5.27
C ILE A 132 7.08 15.48 4.63
N GLY A 133 6.23 14.75 5.37
CA GLY A 133 5.54 13.56 4.87
C GLY A 133 4.64 13.85 3.67
N LEU A 134 3.89 14.95 3.70
CA LEU A 134 3.00 15.35 2.63
C LEU A 134 3.78 15.77 1.37
N PHE A 135 4.76 16.66 1.51
CA PHE A 135 5.57 17.11 0.38
C PHE A 135 6.41 15.97 -0.21
N GLY A 136 7.05 15.17 0.64
CA GLY A 136 7.82 13.99 0.21
C GLY A 136 6.94 12.95 -0.45
N GLY A 137 5.76 12.67 0.11
CA GLY A 137 4.78 11.75 -0.45
C GLY A 137 4.28 12.21 -1.82
N ILE A 138 3.84 13.47 -1.94
CA ILE A 138 3.37 14.05 -3.22
C ILE A 138 4.47 14.01 -4.27
N ALA A 139 5.70 14.41 -3.94
CA ALA A 139 6.82 14.39 -4.87
C ALA A 139 7.15 12.96 -5.35
N ALA A 140 7.19 11.99 -4.43
CA ALA A 140 7.44 10.58 -4.74
C ALA A 140 6.32 9.99 -5.62
N THR A 141 5.06 10.22 -5.25
CA THR A 141 3.89 9.76 -6.02
C THR A 141 3.87 10.39 -7.41
N TYR A 142 4.13 11.69 -7.53
CA TYR A 142 4.16 12.38 -8.82
C TYR A 142 5.27 11.84 -9.73
N SER A 143 6.48 11.65 -9.17
CA SER A 143 7.61 11.08 -9.90
C SER A 143 7.32 9.65 -10.38
N ALA A 144 6.75 8.81 -9.51
CA ALA A 144 6.39 7.43 -9.86
C ALA A 144 5.27 7.40 -10.91
N PHE A 145 4.26 8.25 -10.78
CA PHE A 145 3.14 8.34 -11.71
C PHE A 145 3.61 8.69 -13.13
N ILE A 146 4.43 9.73 -13.28
CA ILE A 146 5.01 10.09 -14.58
C ILE A 146 5.88 8.96 -15.13
N ALA A 147 6.66 8.30 -14.29
CA ALA A 147 7.48 7.17 -14.72
C ALA A 147 6.65 6.00 -15.25
N ILE A 148 5.47 5.76 -14.67
CA ILE A 148 4.50 4.74 -15.12
C ILE A 148 3.90 5.15 -16.46
N VAL A 149 3.35 6.36 -16.57
CA VAL A 149 2.73 6.89 -17.81
C VAL A 149 3.72 6.89 -18.97
N ASN A 150 4.97 7.30 -18.72
CA ASN A 150 6.01 7.28 -19.75
C ASN A 150 6.38 5.86 -20.19
N SER A 151 6.34 4.84 -19.32
CA SER A 151 6.53 3.45 -19.75
C SER A 151 5.40 2.94 -20.63
N PHE A 152 4.16 3.36 -20.39
CA PHE A 152 3.03 3.00 -21.24
C PHE A 152 3.13 3.57 -22.66
N SER A 153 3.76 4.73 -22.84
CA SER A 153 3.99 5.31 -24.16
C SER A 153 5.05 4.55 -24.98
N PHE A 154 5.96 3.83 -24.33
CA PHE A 154 7.09 3.14 -24.98
C PHE A 154 6.87 1.64 -25.17
N SER A 155 6.11 1.01 -24.27
CA SER A 155 5.74 -0.39 -24.39
C SER A 155 4.27 -0.43 -24.79
N LYS A 156 3.96 -0.81 -26.04
CA LYS A 156 2.58 -1.19 -26.40
C LYS A 156 2.07 -2.13 -25.31
N ALA A 157 0.92 -1.80 -24.72
CA ALA A 157 0.30 -2.61 -23.68
C ALA A 157 0.35 -4.07 -24.12
N CYS A 158 0.87 -4.96 -23.26
CA CYS A 158 1.14 -6.38 -23.60
C CYS A 158 -0.14 -7.20 -23.86
N LEU A 159 -1.28 -6.52 -23.99
CA LEU A 159 -2.60 -7.03 -24.36
C LEU A 159 -2.79 -7.18 -25.88
N LEU A 160 -1.82 -6.80 -26.73
CA LEU A 160 -1.79 -7.09 -28.18
C LEU A 160 -0.37 -7.04 -28.78
#